data_AF-A0A353BJS8-F1
#
_entry.id   AF-A0A353BJS8-F1
#
_cell.length_a   1.000
_cell.length_b   1.000
_cell.length_c   1.000
_cell.angle_alpha   90.00
_cell.angle_beta   90.00
_cell.angle_gamma   90.00
#
_symmetry.space_group_name_H-M   'P 1'
#
loop_
_entity.id
_entity.type
_entity.pdbx_description
1 polymer ?
#
loop_
_entity_poly.entity_id
_entity_poly.type
_entity_poly.pdbx_seq_one_letter_code
_entity_poly.pdbx_strand_id
1 'polypeptide(L)' 'FFVERKYLMYNDFVIVGPAEDPAGIKGLASAAEALRKIQTAQAAFVSRSDQSGTHKKEQRLWEAAGLSPKG' A
#
# COMPACT_ATOMS: atom_id res chain seq x y z
N PHE A 1 -22.69 18.13 18.42
CA PHE A 1 -21.97 17.16 19.27
C PHE A 1 -22.23 15.76 18.71
N PHE A 2 -21.23 15.13 18.09
CA PHE A 2 -21.31 13.72 17.70
C PHE A 2 -20.65 12.91 18.82
N VAL A 3 -21.42 12.06 19.50
CA VAL A 3 -21.06 11.57 20.84
C VAL A 3 -20.37 10.21 20.81
N GLU A 4 -20.41 9.45 19.71
CA GLU A 4 -19.71 8.17 19.64
C GLU A 4 -19.49 7.69 18.20
N ARG A 5 -18.26 7.30 17.85
CA ARG A 5 -17.94 6.71 16.54
C ARG A 5 -18.25 5.22 16.57
N LYS A 6 -19.27 4.78 15.83
CA LYS A 6 -19.57 3.36 15.63
C LYS A 6 -19.01 2.89 14.30
N TYR A 7 -18.24 1.80 14.33
CA TYR A 7 -17.78 1.14 13.11
C TYR A 7 -18.95 0.42 12.44
N LEU A 8 -19.19 0.72 11.17
CA LEU A 8 -20.25 0.09 10.38
C LEU A 8 -19.67 -0.90 9.36
N MET A 9 -18.61 -0.50 8.65
CA MET A 9 -17.90 -1.30 7.66
C MET A 9 -16.42 -0.91 7.61
N TYR A 10 -15.58 -1.82 7.10
CA TYR A 10 -14.19 -1.59 6.79
C TYR A 10 -13.91 -1.96 5.33
N ASN A 11 -12.89 -1.34 4.74
CA ASN A 11 -12.44 -1.64 3.40
C ASN A 11 -11.15 -2.44 3.46
N ASP A 12 -11.04 -3.39 2.55
CA ASP A 12 -9.79 -4.10 2.27
C ASP A 12 -9.03 -3.43 1.12
N PHE A 13 -7.71 -3.47 1.20
CA PHE A 13 -6.82 -2.97 0.15
C PHE A 13 -5.94 -4.11 -0.32
N VAL A 14 -5.76 -4.22 -1.63
CA VAL A 14 -4.95 -5.25 -2.26
C VAL A 14 -3.84 -4.62 -3.10
N ILE A 15 -2.65 -5.23 -3.08
CA ILE A 15 -1.55 -4.90 -3.99
C ILE A 15 -1.68 -5.85 -5.18
N VAL A 16 -1.73 -5.29 -6.38
CA VAL A 16 -1.87 -6.04 -7.63
C VAL A 16 -0.74 -5.69 -8.59
N GLY A 17 -0.37 -6.64 -9.43
CA GLY A 17 0.71 -6.48 -10.39
C GLY A 17 0.69 -7.55 -11.49
N PRO A 18 1.69 -7.56 -12.38
CA PRO A 18 1.82 -8.53 -13.46
C PRO A 18 1.88 -9.98 -12.96
N ALA A 19 1.47 -10.93 -13.81
CA ALA A 19 1.46 -12.36 -13.46
C ALA A 19 2.87 -12.92 -13.22
N GLU A 20 3.86 -12.32 -13.87
CA GLU A 20 5.28 -12.66 -13.80
C GLU A 20 5.91 -12.30 -12.43
N ASP A 21 5.23 -11.48 -11.63
CA ASP A 21 5.67 -11.04 -10.29
C ASP A 21 7.16 -10.63 -10.23
N PRO A 22 7.59 -9.59 -10.97
CA PRO A 22 8.99 -9.18 -11.03
C PRO A 22 9.56 -8.76 -9.67
N ALA A 23 8.70 -8.37 -8.72
CA ALA A 23 9.09 -8.01 -7.35
C ALA A 23 9.08 -9.18 -6.36
N GLY A 24 8.58 -10.36 -6.76
CA GLY A 24 8.51 -11.55 -5.93
C GLY A 24 7.72 -11.36 -4.64
N ILE A 25 6.57 -10.67 -4.71
CA ILE A 25 5.74 -10.33 -3.55
C ILE A 25 4.55 -11.27 -3.34
N LYS A 26 4.25 -12.15 -4.29
CA LYS A 26 3.13 -13.09 -4.19
C LYS A 26 3.30 -14.01 -2.99
N GLY A 27 2.26 -14.14 -2.18
CA GLY A 27 2.26 -15.00 -0.99
C GLY A 27 2.82 -14.35 0.29
N LEU A 28 3.26 -13.09 0.23
CA LEU A 28 3.62 -12.35 1.43
C LEU A 28 2.38 -12.00 2.26
N ALA A 29 2.49 -12.18 3.58
CA ALA A 29 1.41 -11.84 4.52
C ALA A 29 1.43 -10.36 4.95
N SER A 30 2.53 -9.65 4.68
CA SER A 30 2.74 -8.27 5.11
C SER A 30 2.83 -7.31 3.93
N ALA A 31 1.92 -6.33 3.89
CA ALA A 31 1.97 -5.25 2.90
C ALA A 31 3.27 -4.44 3.01
N ALA A 32 3.77 -4.21 4.23
CA ALA A 32 5.02 -3.49 4.44
C ALA A 32 6.23 -4.24 3.87
N GLU A 33 6.27 -5.57 3.98
CA GLU A 33 7.32 -6.40 3.37
C GLU A 33 7.22 -6.40 1.85
N ALA A 34 6.00 -6.47 1.30
CA ALA A 34 5.78 -6.37 -0.13
C ALA A 34 6.28 -5.04 -0.69
N LEU A 35 5.97 -3.92 -0.03
CA LEU A 35 6.44 -2.59 -0.44
C LEU A 35 7.96 -2.46 -0.36
N ARG A 36 8.61 -3.03 0.67
CA ARG A 36 10.08 -3.12 0.73
C ARG A 36 10.67 -3.89 -0.45
N LYS A 37 10.10 -5.05 -0.77
CA LYS A 37 10.56 -5.84 -1.93
C LYS A 37 10.36 -5.11 -3.25
N ILE A 38 9.23 -4.44 -3.45
CA ILE A 38 8.98 -3.62 -4.65
C ILE A 38 10.09 -2.58 -4.80
N GLN A 39 10.45 -1.88 -3.72
CA GLN A 39 11.53 -0.89 -3.75
C GLN A 39 12.90 -1.54 -4.03
N THR A 40 13.23 -2.64 -3.35
CA THR A 40 14.51 -3.35 -3.53
C THR A 40 14.66 -3.90 -4.96
N ALA A 41 13.58 -4.41 -5.55
CA ALA A 41 13.55 -4.86 -6.93
C ALA A 41 13.50 -3.71 -7.95
N GLN A 42 13.38 -2.46 -7.48
CA GLN A 42 13.14 -1.28 -8.32
C GLN A 42 11.96 -1.49 -9.30
N ALA A 43 10.97 -2.27 -8.88
CA ALA A 43 9.81 -2.54 -9.68
C ALA A 43 8.92 -1.29 -9.77
N ALA A 44 8.32 -1.07 -10.94
CA ALA A 44 7.41 0.04 -11.13
C ALA A 44 6.23 -0.04 -10.16
N PHE A 45 5.94 1.07 -9.49
CA PHE A 45 4.78 1.22 -8.62
C PHE A 45 4.00 2.46 -9.02
N VAL A 46 2.71 2.29 -9.29
CA VAL A 46 1.83 3.38 -9.72
C VAL A 46 1.05 3.91 -8.53
N SER A 47 1.34 5.14 -8.13
CA SER A 47 0.58 5.85 -7.10
C SER A 47 -0.68 6.49 -7.70
N ARG A 48 -1.75 6.54 -6.93
CA ARG A 48 -2.98 7.24 -7.31
C ARG A 48 -2.80 8.77 -7.35
N SER A 49 -1.92 9.32 -6.51
CA SER A 49 -1.52 10.74 -6.50
C SER A 49 -2.66 11.78 -6.49
N ASP A 50 -3.87 11.42 -6.08
CA ASP A 50 -5.11 12.21 -6.25
C ASP A 50 -5.71 12.70 -4.92
N GLN A 51 -4.96 12.61 -3.82
CA GLN A 51 -5.38 12.91 -2.45
C GLN A 51 -6.61 12.13 -1.93
N SER A 52 -7.02 11.07 -2.64
CA SER A 52 -8.11 10.18 -2.23
C SER A 52 -7.77 9.40 -0.95
N GLY A 53 -8.80 8.73 -0.39
CA GLY A 53 -8.59 7.78 0.71
C GLY A 53 -7.59 6.67 0.37
N THR A 54 -7.56 6.22 -0.89
CA THR A 54 -6.58 5.23 -1.38
C THR A 54 -5.18 5.80 -1.40
N HIS A 55 -4.98 7.00 -1.94
CA HIS A 55 -3.68 7.66 -1.94
C HIS A 55 -3.15 7.89 -0.52
N LYS A 56 -4.00 8.32 0.41
CA LYS A 56 -3.61 8.48 1.83
C LYS A 56 -3.29 7.14 2.51
N LYS A 57 -4.01 6.06 2.17
CA LYS A 57 -3.73 4.72 2.71
C LYS A 57 -2.40 4.17 2.18
N GLU A 58 -2.13 4.36 0.90
CA GLU A 58 -0.87 4.02 0.24
C GLU A 58 0.32 4.71 0.92
N GLN A 59 0.28 6.03 1.11
CA GLN A 59 1.33 6.79 1.81
C GLN A 59 1.63 6.23 3.20
N ARG A 60 0.58 5.96 3.99
CA ARG A 60 0.73 5.35 5.33
C ARG A 60 1.37 3.96 5.29
N LEU A 61 1.11 3.17 4.24
CA LEU A 61 1.73 1.86 4.09
C LEU A 61 3.22 1.97 3.75
N TRP A 62 3.59 2.94 2.91
CA TRP A 62 5.00 3.26 2.64
C TRP A 62 5.74 3.73 3.89
N GLU A 63 5.14 4.64 4.66
CA GLU A 63 5.67 5.09 5.95
C GLU A 63 5.83 3.92 6.93
N ALA A 64 4.82 3.04 7.05
CA ALA A 64 4.90 1.84 7.89
C ALA A 64 5.95 0.83 7.41
N ALA A 65 6.29 0.83 6.13
CA ALA A 65 7.40 0.06 5.59
C ALA A 65 8.78 0.67 5.93
N GLY A 66 8.81 1.88 6.51
CA GLY A 66 10.02 2.66 6.77
C GLY A 66 10.56 3.38 5.53
N LEU A 67 9.73 3.53 4.51
CA LEU A 67 10.13 4.00 3.19
C LEU A 67 9.44 5.31 2.84
N SER A 68 10.18 6.20 2.19
CA SER A 68 9.64 7.40 1.56
C SER A 68 9.94 7.31 0.06
N PRO A 69 9.01 6.78 -0.76
CA PRO A 69 9.19 6.76 -2.19
C PRO A 69 9.22 8.20 -2.70
N LYS A 70 10.37 8.59 -3.25
CA LYS A 70 10.52 9.82 -4.03
C LYS A 70 10.45 9.38 -5.48
N GLY A 71 9.48 9.91 -6.21
CA GLY A 71 9.29 9.64 -7.65
C GLY A 71 10.51 10.00 -8.46
#